data_AF-F9X662-F1
#
_entry.id   AF-F9X662-F1
#
_cell.length_a   1.000
_cell.length_b   1.000
_cell.length_c   1.000
_cell.angle_alpha   90.00
_cell.angle_beta   90.00
_cell.angle_gamma   90.00
#
_symmetry.space_group_name_H-M   'P 1'
#
loop_
_entity.id
_entity.type
_entity.pdbx_description
1 polymer ?
#
loop_
_entity_poly.entity_id
_entity_poly.type
_entity_poly.pdbx_seq_one_letter_code
_entity_poly.pdbx_strand_id
1 'polypeptide(L)'
;ITPLSHLPTARTLQVLHPQTPTVNLLASIISIQPPRTVSLRRYQPGKTMEIVELILGDDTRAGFGVSFWLDPIDSQARPTSRGGAGAGGGKDEMRVQLEVLRRGDVVLFTNVALKEWKGNVFGQSLGRKITTKNATTVWVFKEGEEVDGEVGRKIGRVREWARKFVGGGREGECEEGTKAPLGKRKRDGSLLPPET
;
A
#
# COMPACT_ATOMS: atom_id res chain seq x y z
N ILE A 1 -4.93 18.99 3.67
CA ILE A 1 -4.70 17.54 3.39
C ILE A 1 -6.04 16.90 3.12
N THR A 2 -6.15 16.06 2.09
CA THR A 2 -7.43 15.45 1.70
C THR A 2 -7.68 14.16 2.50
N PRO A 3 -8.80 14.03 3.24
CA PRO A 3 -9.15 12.77 3.89
C PRO A 3 -9.56 11.73 2.85
N LEU A 4 -9.36 10.44 3.15
CA LEU A 4 -9.64 9.37 2.20
C LEU A 4 -11.15 9.22 1.87
N SER A 5 -12.03 9.66 2.76
CA SER A 5 -13.48 9.72 2.53
C SER A 5 -13.91 10.78 1.50
N HIS A 6 -13.13 11.85 1.31
CA HIS A 6 -13.47 12.95 0.38
C HIS A 6 -12.86 12.77 -1.00
N LEU A 7 -12.30 11.59 -1.30
CA LEU A 7 -11.81 11.31 -2.64
C LEU A 7 -12.98 11.30 -3.65
N PRO A 8 -12.80 11.90 -4.83
CA PRO A 8 -13.82 11.91 -5.87
C PRO A 8 -14.20 10.48 -6.27
N THR A 9 -15.44 10.30 -6.70
CA THR A 9 -15.91 8.99 -7.18
C THR A 9 -15.33 8.66 -8.56
N ALA A 10 -15.35 7.38 -8.92
CA ALA A 10 -14.97 6.90 -10.25
C ALA A 10 -15.67 7.67 -11.39
N ARG A 11 -16.98 7.92 -11.24
CA ARG A 11 -17.77 8.68 -12.21
C ARG A 11 -17.27 10.12 -12.36
N THR A 12 -16.93 10.77 -11.24
CA THR A 12 -16.37 12.13 -11.26
C THR A 12 -15.03 12.16 -12.00
N LEU A 13 -14.16 11.17 -11.78
CA LEU A 13 -12.88 11.07 -12.48
C LEU A 13 -13.03 10.84 -13.99
N GLN A 14 -14.03 10.05 -14.41
CA GLN A 14 -14.33 9.83 -15.83
C GLN A 14 -14.77 11.12 -16.54
N VAL A 15 -15.58 11.95 -15.86
CA VAL A 15 -16.04 13.23 -16.42
C VAL A 15 -14.90 14.24 -16.56
N LEU A 16 -13.92 14.21 -15.66
CA LEU A 16 -12.75 15.11 -15.70
C LEU A 16 -11.72 14.73 -16.77
N HIS A 17 -11.86 13.57 -17.41
CA HIS A 17 -10.94 13.12 -18.45
C HIS A 17 -10.92 14.14 -19.61
N PRO A 18 -9.72 14.54 -20.11
CA PRO A 18 -8.40 13.92 -19.96
C PRO A 18 -7.57 14.42 -18.76
N GLN A 19 -8.09 15.31 -17.91
CA GLN A 19 -7.34 15.83 -16.77
C GLN A 19 -7.32 14.82 -15.63
N THR A 20 -6.12 14.52 -15.11
CA THR A 20 -5.93 13.61 -13.96
C THR A 20 -5.75 14.45 -12.69
N PRO A 21 -6.74 14.48 -11.77
CA PRO A 21 -6.60 15.24 -10.54
C PRO A 21 -5.55 14.61 -9.61
N THR A 22 -4.83 15.46 -8.89
CA THR A 22 -3.81 15.07 -7.91
C THR A 22 -4.22 15.48 -6.50
N VAL A 23 -3.93 14.64 -5.51
CA VAL A 23 -4.27 14.88 -4.10
C VAL A 23 -3.07 14.68 -3.17
N ASN A 24 -3.13 15.34 -2.01
CA ASN A 24 -2.18 15.15 -0.92
C ASN A 24 -2.86 14.35 0.20
N LEU A 25 -2.29 13.21 0.56
CA LEU A 25 -2.87 12.22 1.46
C LEU A 25 -2.03 12.08 2.71
N LEU A 26 -2.66 12.15 3.88
CA LEU A 26 -2.05 11.78 5.15
C LEU A 26 -2.74 10.53 5.68
N ALA A 27 -2.03 9.43 5.67
CA ALA A 27 -2.58 8.12 6.00
C ALA A 27 -1.50 7.23 6.63
N SER A 28 -1.93 6.18 7.31
CA SER A 28 -1.05 5.12 7.78
C SER A 28 -1.00 3.96 6.78
N ILE A 29 0.14 3.28 6.73
CA ILE A 29 0.36 2.12 5.88
C ILE A 29 -0.23 0.88 6.55
N ILE A 30 -1.26 0.30 5.92
CA ILE A 30 -1.87 -0.96 6.37
C ILE A 30 -1.03 -2.14 5.89
N SER A 31 -0.68 -2.14 4.60
CA SER A 31 0.08 -3.22 3.99
C SER A 31 0.90 -2.72 2.81
N ILE A 32 2.04 -3.36 2.61
CA ILE A 32 2.95 -3.16 1.50
C ILE A 32 2.91 -4.48 0.72
N GLN A 33 2.47 -4.43 -0.54
CA GLN A 33 2.52 -5.61 -1.40
C GLN A 33 3.94 -5.84 -1.89
N PRO A 34 4.35 -7.10 -2.08
CA PRO A 34 5.67 -7.41 -2.61
C PRO A 34 5.82 -6.77 -4.01
N PRO A 35 7.00 -6.18 -4.30
CA PRO A 35 7.25 -5.62 -5.62
C PRO A 35 7.08 -6.66 -6.72
N ARG A 36 6.44 -6.25 -7.81
CA ARG A 36 6.10 -7.14 -8.93
C ARG A 36 6.60 -6.59 -10.26
N THR A 37 7.34 -7.41 -11.00
CA THR A 37 7.87 -7.03 -12.31
C THR A 37 6.84 -7.27 -13.41
N VAL A 38 6.60 -6.26 -14.24
CA VAL A 38 5.70 -6.30 -15.38
C VAL A 38 6.44 -5.92 -16.66
N SER A 39 6.15 -6.65 -17.75
CA SER A 39 6.68 -6.33 -19.07
C SER A 39 5.72 -5.41 -19.84
N LEU A 40 6.24 -4.29 -20.32
CA LEU A 40 5.47 -3.30 -21.07
C LEU A 40 5.31 -3.73 -22.54
N ARG A 41 4.46 -4.72 -22.79
CA ARG A 41 4.26 -5.29 -24.14
C ARG A 41 3.83 -4.29 -25.21
N ARG A 42 3.00 -3.29 -24.84
CA ARG A 42 2.28 -2.45 -25.81
C ARG A 42 3.05 -1.21 -26.28
N TYR A 43 3.82 -0.57 -25.40
CA TYR A 43 4.47 0.71 -25.72
C TYR A 43 5.97 0.58 -26.00
N GLN A 44 6.65 -0.35 -25.31
CA GLN A 44 8.08 -0.63 -25.48
C GLN A 44 8.34 -2.14 -25.27
N PRO A 45 8.22 -2.97 -26.33
CA PRO A 45 8.49 -4.40 -26.25
C PRO A 45 9.85 -4.67 -25.63
N GLY A 46 9.90 -5.53 -24.61
CA GLY A 46 11.13 -5.89 -23.89
C GLY A 46 11.52 -4.98 -22.72
N LYS A 47 10.81 -3.87 -22.49
CA LYS A 47 11.01 -3.06 -21.29
C LYS A 47 10.23 -3.64 -20.11
N THR A 48 10.92 -3.90 -19.01
CA THR A 48 10.35 -4.28 -17.73
C THR A 48 10.21 -3.06 -16.83
N MET A 49 9.21 -3.09 -15.96
CA MET A 49 9.00 -2.13 -14.86
C MET A 49 8.67 -2.91 -13.60
N GLU A 50 8.92 -2.32 -12.45
CA GLU A 50 8.55 -2.87 -11.15
C GLU A 50 7.40 -2.03 -10.57
N ILE A 51 6.37 -2.71 -10.06
CA ILE A 51 5.25 -2.06 -9.39
C ILE A 51 5.30 -2.40 -7.91
N VAL A 52 5.23 -1.39 -7.05
CA VAL A 52 4.99 -1.54 -5.61
C VAL A 52 3.62 -1.00 -5.29
N GLU A 53 2.78 -1.78 -4.61
CA GLU A 53 1.45 -1.33 -4.21
C GLU A 53 1.36 -1.18 -2.70
N LEU A 54 0.97 0.01 -2.28
CA LEU A 54 0.73 0.34 -0.87
C LEU A 54 -0.78 0.38 -0.63
N ILE A 55 -1.21 -0.22 0.47
CA ILE A 55 -2.57 -0.10 0.97
C ILE A 55 -2.55 0.84 2.16
N LEU A 56 -3.26 1.95 2.04
CA LEU A 56 -3.31 3.04 3.01
C LEU A 56 -4.66 3.09 3.73
N GLY A 57 -4.66 3.67 4.92
CA GLY A 57 -5.87 4.01 5.66
C GLY A 57 -5.69 5.18 6.59
N ASP A 58 -6.79 5.88 6.89
CA ASP A 58 -6.85 6.96 7.85
C ASP A 58 -8.06 6.78 8.79
N ASP A 59 -8.30 7.74 9.68
CA ASP A 59 -9.47 7.79 10.57
C ASP A 59 -10.81 7.82 9.84
N THR A 60 -10.84 8.08 8.52
CA THR A 60 -12.07 8.21 7.73
C THR A 60 -12.36 7.00 6.86
N ARG A 61 -11.34 6.38 6.27
CA ARG A 61 -11.49 5.23 5.37
C ARG A 61 -10.20 4.42 5.29
N ALA A 62 -10.33 3.10 5.19
CA ALA A 62 -9.22 2.18 4.99
C ALA A 62 -9.25 1.56 3.58
N GLY A 63 -8.14 0.92 3.19
CA GLY A 63 -8.06 0.11 1.98
C GLY A 63 -7.85 0.89 0.68
N PHE A 64 -7.28 2.11 0.76
CA PHE A 64 -6.97 2.88 -0.43
C PHE A 64 -5.63 2.44 -1.04
N GLY A 65 -5.65 1.91 -2.26
CA GLY A 65 -4.45 1.44 -2.95
C GLY A 65 -3.73 2.55 -3.70
N VAL A 66 -2.42 2.67 -3.49
CA VAL A 66 -1.51 3.54 -4.24
C VAL A 66 -0.45 2.70 -4.93
N SER A 67 -0.31 2.87 -6.24
CA SER A 67 0.67 2.17 -7.06
C SER A 67 1.88 3.04 -7.40
N PHE A 68 3.06 2.49 -7.17
CA PHE A 68 4.34 3.10 -7.53
C PHE A 68 4.96 2.34 -8.68
N TRP A 69 5.32 3.06 -9.74
CA TRP A 69 5.93 2.49 -10.94
C TRP A 69 7.41 2.85 -10.94
N LEU A 70 8.26 1.85 -10.73
CA LEU A 70 9.71 1.98 -10.62
C LEU A 70 10.39 1.33 -11.83
N ASP A 71 11.58 1.83 -12.16
CA ASP A 71 12.46 1.10 -13.07
C ASP A 71 12.92 -0.20 -12.37
N PRO A 72 13.13 -1.28 -13.12
CA PRO A 72 13.63 -2.54 -12.56
C PRO A 72 15.05 -2.32 -11.99
N ILE A 73 15.37 -3.02 -10.90
CA ILE A 73 16.74 -3.06 -10.36
C ILE A 73 17.70 -3.48 -11.49
N ASP A 74 18.87 -2.85 -11.56
CA ASP A 74 19.87 -3.07 -12.62
C ASP A 74 20.23 -4.55 -12.85
N SER A 75 20.07 -5.43 -11.86
CA SER A 75 20.24 -6.89 -12.00
C SER A 75 19.19 -7.59 -12.88
N GLN A 76 18.04 -6.96 -13.12
CA GLN A 76 16.97 -7.41 -14.01
C GLN A 76 16.89 -6.58 -15.31
N ALA A 77 17.68 -5.52 -15.44
CA ALA A 77 17.78 -4.76 -16.66
C ALA A 77 18.54 -5.61 -17.70
N ARG A 78 17.84 -6.10 -18.72
CA ARG A 78 18.52 -6.62 -19.92
C ARG A 78 19.40 -5.50 -20.47
N PRO A 79 20.70 -5.72 -20.73
CA PRO A 79 21.58 -4.68 -21.25
C PRO A 79 21.09 -4.32 -22.66
N THR A 80 20.29 -3.27 -22.77
CA THR A 80 20.02 -2.66 -24.07
C THR A 80 21.26 -1.87 -24.42
N SER A 81 21.99 -2.34 -25.42
CA SER A 81 23.16 -1.71 -25.99
C SER A 81 22.83 -0.30 -26.52
N ARG A 82 22.92 0.69 -25.64
CA ARG A 82 23.18 2.09 -25.95
C ARG A 82 23.49 2.80 -24.64
N GLY A 83 24.77 3.13 -24.50
CA GLY A 83 25.36 3.79 -23.36
C GLY A 83 24.57 5.02 -22.91
N GLY A 84 24.44 5.15 -21.61
CA GLY A 84 23.75 6.24 -20.94
C GLY A 84 23.91 6.10 -19.43
N ALA A 85 25.15 6.00 -18.96
CA ALA A 85 25.47 6.31 -17.58
C ALA A 85 25.17 7.80 -17.37
N GLY A 86 24.02 8.11 -16.76
CA GLY A 86 23.63 9.48 -16.50
C GLY A 86 22.19 9.58 -15.99
N ALA A 87 22.03 10.10 -14.78
CA ALA A 87 20.78 10.37 -14.07
C ALA A 87 20.11 9.17 -13.35
N GLY A 88 20.86 8.56 -12.42
CA GLY A 88 20.34 7.60 -11.43
C GLY A 88 19.83 8.22 -10.11
N GLY A 89 20.28 9.43 -9.75
CA GLY A 89 20.11 9.97 -8.39
C GLY A 89 18.68 10.07 -7.86
N GLY A 90 17.71 10.50 -8.68
CA GLY A 90 16.32 10.66 -8.23
C GLY A 90 15.42 9.43 -8.39
N LYS A 91 15.91 8.33 -8.99
CA LYS A 91 15.12 7.12 -9.26
C LYS A 91 15.21 6.12 -8.11
N ASP A 92 16.41 5.96 -7.58
CA ASP A 92 16.64 5.18 -6.38
C ASP A 92 16.07 5.86 -5.13
N GLU A 93 15.96 7.19 -5.10
CA GLU A 93 15.37 7.91 -3.96
C GLU A 93 13.97 7.41 -3.59
N MET A 94 13.06 7.28 -4.57
CA MET A 94 11.71 6.77 -4.30
C MET A 94 11.76 5.31 -3.86
N ARG A 95 12.64 4.50 -4.45
CA ARG A 95 12.83 3.10 -4.06
C ARG A 95 13.29 2.99 -2.60
N VAL A 96 14.34 3.71 -2.26
CA VAL A 96 14.91 3.79 -0.90
C VAL A 96 13.84 4.27 0.09
N GLN A 97 13.06 5.29 -0.28
CA GLN A 97 11.94 5.75 0.55
C GLN A 97 10.92 4.64 0.79
N LEU A 98 10.51 3.89 -0.25
CA LEU A 98 9.54 2.80 -0.12
C LEU A 98 10.09 1.59 0.66
N GLU A 99 11.39 1.31 0.58
CA GLU A 99 12.04 0.19 1.30
C GLU A 99 12.14 0.44 2.81
N VAL A 100 12.24 1.71 3.23
CA VAL A 100 12.25 2.09 4.65
C VAL A 100 10.86 2.01 5.27
N LEU A 101 9.79 2.09 4.47
CA LEU A 101 8.42 2.05 4.98
C LEU A 101 8.10 0.73 5.69
N ARG A 102 7.34 0.85 6.78
CA ARG A 102 6.80 -0.28 7.54
C ARG A 102 5.30 -0.14 7.70
N ARG A 103 4.65 -1.26 8.03
CA ARG A 103 3.24 -1.26 8.42
C ARG A 103 3.08 -0.43 9.69
N GLY A 104 2.05 0.40 9.74
CA GLY A 104 1.76 1.29 10.86
C GLY A 104 2.36 2.69 10.71
N ASP A 105 3.37 2.86 9.85
CA ASP A 105 3.98 4.17 9.63
C ASP A 105 2.94 5.17 9.12
N VAL A 106 2.98 6.39 9.67
CA VAL A 106 2.14 7.49 9.24
C VAL A 106 2.90 8.31 8.21
N VAL A 107 2.31 8.44 7.03
CA VAL A 107 2.96 9.02 5.86
C VAL A 107 2.11 10.09 5.21
N LEU A 108 2.77 11.16 4.76
CA LEU A 108 2.21 12.17 3.87
C LEU A 108 2.69 11.89 2.45
N PHE A 109 1.76 11.53 1.58
CA PHE A 109 1.96 11.52 0.15
C PHE A 109 1.53 12.85 -0.44
N THR A 110 2.38 13.45 -1.26
CA THR A 110 2.03 14.66 -2.01
C THR A 110 1.91 14.35 -3.49
N ASN A 111 1.02 15.05 -4.20
CA ASN A 111 0.81 14.92 -5.64
C ASN A 111 0.54 13.47 -6.10
N VAL A 112 -0.35 12.77 -5.40
CA VAL A 112 -0.82 11.44 -5.85
C VAL A 112 -1.87 11.62 -6.93
N ALA A 113 -1.62 11.09 -8.12
CA ALA A 113 -2.60 11.12 -9.20
C ALA A 113 -3.72 10.13 -8.93
N LEU A 114 -4.97 10.57 -9.09
CA LEU A 114 -6.13 9.69 -8.95
C LEU A 114 -6.52 9.12 -10.31
N LYS A 115 -6.66 7.81 -10.36
CA LYS A 115 -7.07 7.08 -11.54
C LYS A 115 -8.26 6.17 -11.24
N GLU A 116 -9.20 6.14 -12.17
CA GLU A 116 -10.31 5.18 -12.13
C GLU A 116 -9.91 3.88 -12.85
N TRP A 117 -10.25 2.75 -12.24
CA TRP A 117 -10.12 1.43 -12.84
C TRP A 117 -11.24 0.50 -12.36
N LYS A 118 -12.03 -0.02 -13.31
CA LYS A 118 -13.14 -0.95 -13.05
C LYS A 118 -14.12 -0.44 -11.98
N GLY A 119 -14.44 0.85 -12.03
CA GLY A 119 -15.35 1.52 -11.08
C GLY A 119 -14.72 1.87 -9.74
N ASN A 120 -13.43 1.60 -9.52
CA ASN A 120 -12.73 1.91 -8.28
C ASN A 120 -11.68 3.00 -8.49
N VAL A 121 -11.44 3.79 -7.46
CA VAL A 121 -10.47 4.88 -7.47
C VAL A 121 -9.18 4.42 -6.81
N PHE A 122 -8.08 4.57 -7.53
CA PHE A 122 -6.73 4.21 -7.10
C PHE A 122 -5.80 5.42 -7.19
N GLY A 123 -4.80 5.43 -6.32
CA GLY A 123 -3.68 6.35 -6.43
C GLY A 123 -2.60 5.82 -7.36
N GLN A 124 -1.96 6.71 -8.09
CA GLN A 124 -0.77 6.43 -8.87
C GLN A 124 0.30 7.48 -8.55
N SER A 125 1.53 7.03 -8.33
CA SER A 125 2.68 7.92 -8.20
C SER A 125 3.00 8.60 -9.53
N LEU A 126 3.29 9.89 -9.49
CA LEU A 126 3.83 10.65 -10.60
C LEU A 126 5.36 10.66 -10.53
N GLY A 127 5.98 9.98 -11.49
CA GLY A 127 7.44 9.95 -11.61
C GLY A 127 7.99 11.23 -12.24
N ARG A 128 9.17 11.67 -11.79
CA ARG A 128 9.87 12.87 -12.31
C ARG A 128 10.13 12.84 -13.82
N LYS A 129 10.19 11.65 -14.44
CA LYS A 129 10.34 11.48 -15.89
C LYS A 129 9.13 11.99 -16.69
N ILE A 130 7.94 11.94 -16.09
CA ILE A 130 6.68 12.33 -16.72
C ILE A 130 6.31 13.76 -16.31
N THR A 131 6.59 14.13 -15.04
CA THR A 131 6.24 15.45 -14.51
C THR A 131 7.44 16.09 -13.81
N THR A 132 8.00 17.15 -14.40
CA THR A 132 9.16 17.86 -13.82
C THR A 132 8.81 18.63 -12.53
N LYS A 133 7.57 19.12 -12.41
CA LYS A 133 7.15 20.01 -11.29
C LYS A 133 6.29 19.32 -10.22
N ASN A 134 5.49 18.31 -10.59
CA ASN A 134 4.48 17.70 -9.72
C ASN A 134 4.80 16.24 -9.39
N ALA A 135 6.07 15.93 -9.13
CA ALA A 135 6.45 14.58 -8.73
C ALA A 135 5.82 14.23 -7.38
N THR A 136 5.48 12.95 -7.21
CA THR A 136 5.00 12.45 -5.92
C THR A 136 6.16 12.39 -4.93
N THR A 137 5.97 12.95 -3.73
CA THR A 137 6.93 12.80 -2.62
C THR A 137 6.27 12.10 -1.43
N VAL A 138 7.07 11.33 -0.69
CA VAL A 138 6.66 10.57 0.49
C VAL A 138 7.42 11.12 1.70
N TRP A 139 6.67 11.51 2.72
CA TRP A 139 7.21 11.95 4.01
C TRP A 139 6.72 11.02 5.10
N VAL A 140 7.64 10.47 5.88
CA VAL A 140 7.33 9.56 7.00
C VAL A 140 7.46 10.32 8.29
N PHE A 141 6.38 10.35 9.09
CA PHE A 141 6.41 10.97 10.41
C PHE A 141 6.85 9.98 11.46
N LYS A 142 7.97 10.27 12.13
CA LYS A 142 8.46 9.41 13.22
C LYS A 142 7.65 9.60 14.48
N GLU A 143 7.64 8.60 15.36
CA GLU A 143 7.00 8.72 16.67
C GLU A 143 7.69 9.84 17.47
N GLY A 144 6.90 10.74 18.06
CA GLY A 144 7.40 11.93 18.78
C GLY A 144 7.65 13.16 17.90
N GLU A 145 7.50 13.06 16.58
CA GLU A 145 7.50 14.25 15.72
C GLU A 145 6.17 15.00 15.91
N GLU A 146 6.25 16.17 16.55
CA GLU A 146 5.15 17.11 16.71
C GLU A 146 5.15 18.10 15.56
N VAL A 147 4.03 18.15 14.87
CA VAL A 147 3.75 19.15 13.85
C VAL A 147 2.63 20.02 14.42
N ASP A 148 2.82 21.32 14.49
CA ASP A 148 1.80 22.20 15.03
C ASP A 148 0.61 22.40 14.06
N GLY A 149 -0.54 22.77 14.64
CA GLY A 149 -1.73 23.14 13.90
C GLY A 149 -2.67 21.99 13.51
N GLU A 150 -3.54 22.23 12.52
CA GLU A 150 -4.57 21.28 12.09
C GLU A 150 -3.98 19.97 11.55
N VAL A 151 -2.83 20.07 10.87
CA VAL A 151 -2.09 18.92 10.35
C VAL A 151 -1.62 18.03 11.50
N GLY A 152 -1.06 18.60 12.57
CA GLY A 152 -0.72 17.89 13.79
C GLY A 152 -1.87 17.10 14.40
N ARG A 153 -3.03 17.76 14.51
CA ARG A 153 -4.25 17.12 15.05
C ARG A 153 -4.69 15.95 14.17
N LYS A 154 -4.61 16.07 12.84
CA LYS A 154 -4.89 14.97 11.91
C LYS A 154 -3.84 13.85 12.03
N ILE A 155 -2.54 14.17 12.15
CA ILE A 155 -1.48 13.19 12.39
C ILE A 155 -1.77 12.41 13.67
N GLY A 156 -2.16 13.09 14.75
CA GLY A 156 -2.56 12.46 16.01
C GLY A 156 -3.71 11.46 15.83
N ARG A 157 -4.78 11.86 15.14
CA ARG A 157 -5.92 10.97 14.82
C ARG A 157 -5.52 9.76 13.98
N VAL A 158 -4.70 9.97 12.95
CA VAL A 158 -4.21 8.88 12.09
C VAL A 158 -3.28 7.93 12.85
N ARG A 159 -2.41 8.45 13.73
CA ARG A 159 -1.55 7.63 14.61
C ARG A 159 -2.37 6.81 15.60
N GLU A 160 -3.41 7.39 16.20
CA GLU A 160 -4.33 6.66 17.08
C GLU A 160 -5.08 5.57 16.32
N TRP A 161 -5.62 5.90 15.15
CA TRP A 161 -6.26 4.94 14.26
C TRP A 161 -5.31 3.80 13.88
N ALA A 162 -4.08 4.13 13.47
CA ALA A 162 -3.05 3.16 13.09
C ALA A 162 -2.71 2.22 14.25
N ARG A 163 -2.58 2.73 15.47
CA ARG A 163 -2.34 1.91 16.66
C ARG A 163 -3.47 0.92 16.92
N LYS A 164 -4.72 1.34 16.79
CA LYS A 164 -5.89 0.47 16.99
C LYS A 164 -6.10 -0.53 15.85
N PHE A 165 -5.91 -0.10 14.60
CA PHE A 165 -6.26 -0.87 13.40
C PHE A 165 -5.09 -1.71 12.87
N VAL A 166 -3.87 -1.16 12.87
CA VAL A 166 -2.66 -1.80 12.32
C VAL A 166 -1.81 -2.43 13.43
N GLY A 167 -1.72 -1.77 14.59
CA GLY A 167 -1.04 -2.27 15.79
C GLY A 167 -1.88 -3.24 16.63
N GLY A 168 -3.14 -3.46 16.24
CA GLY A 168 -4.07 -4.40 16.87
C GLY A 168 -3.84 -5.85 16.44
N GLY A 169 -2.61 -6.33 16.54
CA GLY A 169 -2.40 -7.75 16.81
C GLY A 169 -2.91 -8.04 18.21
N ARG A 170 -4.23 -8.22 18.36
CA ARG A 170 -4.72 -9.10 19.41
C ARG A 170 -4.15 -10.48 19.07
N GLU A 171 -3.08 -10.85 19.76
CA GLU A 171 -2.84 -12.24 20.10
C GLU A 171 -4.16 -12.84 20.61
N GLY A 172 -4.41 -14.10 20.25
CA GLY A 172 -5.73 -14.72 20.23
C GLY A 172 -6.64 -14.41 21.41
N GLU A 173 -7.80 -13.85 21.12
CA GLU A 173 -9.02 -14.37 21.73
C GLU A 173 -9.38 -15.64 20.96
N CYS A 174 -8.65 -16.73 21.26
CA CYS A 174 -9.32 -18.01 21.34
C CYS A 174 -10.43 -17.79 22.35
N GLU A 175 -11.69 -17.85 21.93
CA GLU A 175 -12.79 -17.98 22.86
C GLU A 175 -12.44 -19.11 23.82
N GLU A 176 -12.28 -18.74 25.09
CA GLU A 176 -12.10 -19.64 26.21
C GLU A 176 -13.40 -20.45 26.32
N GLY A 177 -13.45 -21.54 25.55
CA GLY A 177 -14.46 -22.56 25.63
C GLY A 177 -14.48 -23.08 27.05
N THR A 178 -15.49 -22.63 27.79
CA THR A 178 -15.95 -23.11 29.09
C THR A 178 -15.51 -24.56 29.34
N LYS A 179 -14.69 -24.76 30.38
CA LYS A 179 -14.30 -26.09 30.86
C LYS A 179 -15.53 -26.96 31.09
N ALA A 180 -15.63 -28.08 30.37
CA ALA A 180 -16.49 -29.20 30.71
C ALA A 180 -15.62 -30.44 31.00
N PRO A 181 -15.96 -31.26 32.01
CA PRO A 181 -15.03 -32.20 32.61
C PRO A 181 -14.83 -33.49 31.80
N LEU A 182 -13.65 -34.08 32.00
CA LEU A 182 -13.19 -35.35 31.43
C LEU A 182 -14.21 -36.49 31.62
N GLY A 183 -14.79 -36.96 30.52
CA GLY A 183 -15.42 -38.28 30.41
C GLY A 183 -14.41 -39.33 29.96
N LYS A 184 -13.99 -40.21 30.87
CA LYS A 184 -13.14 -41.38 30.57
C LYS A 184 -13.89 -42.33 29.63
N ARG A 185 -13.48 -42.46 28.35
CA ARG A 185 -13.93 -43.57 27.48
C ARG A 185 -12.99 -44.77 27.64
N LYS A 186 -13.54 -45.78 28.29
CA LYS A 186 -13.02 -47.15 28.39
C LYS A 186 -12.99 -47.75 26.97
N ARG A 187 -11.82 -48.18 26.49
CA ARG A 187 -11.71 -49.00 25.27
C ARG A 187 -12.20 -50.39 25.61
N ASP A 188 -13.37 -50.76 25.09
CA ASP A 188 -13.80 -52.15 25.03
C ASP A 188 -13.59 -52.63 23.60
N GLY A 189 -12.84 -53.72 23.47
CA GLY A 189 -12.55 -54.36 22.20
C GLY A 189 -13.55 -55.47 21.97
N SER A 190 -14.36 -55.37 20.93
CA SER A 190 -15.03 -56.53 20.34
C SER A 190 -15.62 -56.21 18.96
N LEU A 191 -15.15 -57.02 18.00
CA LEU A 191 -15.90 -57.65 16.90
C LEU A 191 -16.50 -56.76 15.78
N LEU A 192 -15.86 -56.83 14.61
CA LEU A 192 -16.45 -56.54 13.30
C LEU A 192 -17.43 -57.67 12.91
N PRO A 193 -18.56 -57.38 12.22
CA PRO A 193 -19.35 -58.42 11.56
C PRO A 193 -18.77 -58.79 10.17
N PRO A 194 -19.02 -60.02 9.68
CA PRO A 194 -18.55 -60.47 8.37
C PRO A 194 -19.40 -59.89 7.23
N GLU A 195 -18.75 -59.59 6.11
CA GLU A 195 -19.39 -59.29 4.83
C GLU A 195 -20.19 -60.51 4.33
N THR A 196 -21.39 -60.25 3.80
CA THR A 196 -22.15 -61.17 2.94
C THR A 196 -22.29 -60.54 1.58
#